data_AF-A0A1R3XKV2-F1
#
_entry.id   AF-A0A1R3XKV2-F1
#
_cell.length_a   1.000
_cell.length_b   1.000
_cell.length_c   1.000
_cell.angle_alpha   90.00
_cell.angle_beta   90.00
_cell.angle_gamma   90.00
#
_symmetry.space_group_name_H-M   'P 1'
#
loop_
_entity.id
_entity.type
_entity.pdbx_description
1 polymer ?
#
loop_
_entity_poly.entity_id
_entity_poly.type
_entity_poly.pdbx_seq_one_letter_code
_entity_poly.pdbx_strand_id
1 'polypeptide(L)'
;MKKITIIKGVVLAFLLAIASSCDDYLDVNVSPNNLQNASVQSLLPGAQIGTGFFVGNTAQIITSLWMQQMAGTGTQTDPYDRYNVSPENNEWNAIYATLLDDLEQIVQQGREEGNFHYAGMARIQQAYVYLVATDLWGDIPFSQALNITEFPKPAYDPQEQVYAGVVQLLDEGLADLDKTTVTAASLGDQIYGGDLAKWRKAANSIKLKLYLQSRKTNPNSASAITQLVNEGNLISSNAENFNVRYFSSSGSFNPIYMYQHQTRINDMILSQRFYDSLSSLNDPRLPVFFTRTNGNYVTYDNGAFTSVPFTSPNRSRWGVYVVGNGTQNADGTISNGGAAPIRLITHTMVNFWLAEAALTLGTPGDPAEYFRQALQAQFDDITSFVGAGNLPANFQTDAAEYINRRVAAFQSASSTEGKLNILIRDKWASSVGNAYEAYNDYRRTGYPQLELAQNPQVGVTRIPVRWPYALGEIQGNSENVPLQDYPAGLLVPVWWMGE
;
A
#
# COMPACT_ATOMS: atom_id res chain seq x y z
N MET A 1 -55.72 44.90 13.26
CA MET A 1 -54.34 45.29 13.60
C MET A 1 -53.66 44.37 14.64
N LYS A 2 -54.32 43.90 15.71
CA LYS A 2 -53.69 43.01 16.72
C LYS A 2 -53.14 41.66 16.21
N LYS A 3 -53.75 41.04 15.18
CA LYS A 3 -53.27 39.75 14.62
C LYS A 3 -51.97 39.87 13.80
N ILE A 4 -51.69 41.04 13.21
CA ILE A 4 -50.48 41.27 12.39
C ILE A 4 -49.26 41.54 13.29
N THR A 5 -49.46 42.17 14.44
CA THR A 5 -48.38 42.40 15.42
C THR A 5 -47.89 41.11 16.07
N ILE A 6 -48.80 40.14 16.30
CA ILE A 6 -48.45 38.82 16.85
C ILE A 6 -47.65 38.00 15.83
N ILE A 7 -48.02 38.05 14.54
CA ILE A 7 -47.28 37.34 13.48
C ILE A 7 -45.87 37.91 13.30
N LYS A 8 -45.69 39.23 13.38
CA LYS A 8 -44.35 39.86 13.32
C LYS A 8 -43.48 39.51 14.55
N GLY A 9 -44.07 39.40 15.73
CA GLY A 9 -43.36 38.98 16.95
C GLY A 9 -42.92 37.51 16.90
N VAL A 10 -43.76 36.62 16.37
CA VAL A 10 -43.43 35.19 16.23
C VAL A 10 -42.36 34.96 15.15
N VAL A 11 -42.41 35.69 14.03
CA VAL A 11 -41.39 35.59 12.96
C VAL A 11 -40.03 36.13 13.44
N LEU A 12 -40.01 37.21 14.22
CA LEU A 12 -38.76 37.76 14.76
C LEU A 12 -38.14 36.86 15.85
N ALA A 13 -38.97 36.23 16.70
CA ALA A 13 -38.50 35.24 17.67
C ALA A 13 -37.99 33.95 17.00
N PHE A 14 -38.60 33.55 15.88
CA PHE A 14 -38.14 32.41 15.09
C PHE A 14 -36.83 32.73 14.35
N LEU A 15 -36.64 33.96 13.85
CA LEU A 15 -35.38 34.41 13.22
C LEU A 15 -34.23 34.57 14.23
N LEU A 16 -34.52 34.98 15.47
CA LEU A 16 -33.53 35.05 16.55
C LEU A 16 -33.12 33.67 17.09
N ALA A 17 -34.02 32.68 17.04
CA ALA A 17 -33.70 31.30 17.42
C ALA A 17 -32.83 30.56 16.37
N ILE A 18 -32.86 31.01 15.11
CA ILE A 18 -32.00 30.45 14.05
C ILE A 18 -30.57 31.01 14.15
N ALA A 19 -30.39 32.22 14.70
CA ALA A 19 -29.08 32.87 14.83
C ALA A 19 -28.20 32.31 15.98
N SER A 20 -28.77 31.53 16.91
CA SER A 20 -28.05 30.88 18.02
C SER A 20 -27.84 29.37 17.85
N SER A 21 -28.14 28.84 16.66
CA SER A 21 -28.13 27.39 16.36
C SER A 21 -27.02 26.98 15.39
N CYS A 22 -26.14 27.91 14.98
CA CYS A 22 -25.12 27.68 13.95
C CYS A 22 -23.68 27.67 14.47
N ASP A 23 -23.44 27.60 15.78
CA ASP A 23 -22.09 27.40 16.31
C ASP A 23 -21.81 25.92 16.66
N ASP A 24 -22.82 25.11 16.99
CA ASP A 24 -22.65 23.70 17.37
C ASP A 24 -22.71 22.70 16.19
N TYR A 25 -23.01 23.15 14.96
CA TYR A 25 -23.10 22.26 13.78
C TYR A 25 -21.79 22.18 12.97
N LEU A 26 -20.80 23.01 13.30
CA LEU A 26 -19.47 22.95 12.68
C LEU A 26 -18.47 22.10 13.47
N ASP A 27 -18.89 21.51 14.60
CA ASP A 27 -18.06 20.55 15.34
C ASP A 27 -18.19 19.14 14.74
N VAL A 28 -17.90 19.03 13.45
CA VAL A 28 -17.88 17.75 12.70
C VAL A 28 -16.65 16.90 13.10
N ASN A 29 -15.77 17.43 13.94
CA ASN A 29 -14.49 16.83 14.30
C ASN A 29 -14.44 16.28 15.74
N VAL A 30 -15.44 16.54 16.58
CA VAL A 30 -15.68 15.69 17.75
C VAL A 30 -16.52 14.51 17.29
N SER A 31 -15.85 13.47 16.79
CA SER A 31 -16.52 12.21 16.48
C SER A 31 -17.30 11.75 17.72
N PRO A 32 -18.63 11.51 17.63
CA PRO A 32 -19.42 11.01 18.76
C PRO A 32 -18.94 9.65 19.30
N ASN A 33 -18.00 9.02 18.56
CA ASN A 33 -17.27 7.81 18.94
C ASN A 33 -15.99 8.10 19.73
N ASN A 34 -15.80 9.30 20.28
CA ASN A 34 -14.61 9.62 21.07
C ASN A 34 -14.45 8.59 22.20
N LEU A 35 -13.54 7.63 21.99
CA LEU A 35 -13.22 6.54 22.90
C LEU A 35 -12.42 7.13 24.07
N GLN A 36 -13.01 8.03 24.86
CA GLN A 36 -12.33 8.69 25.98
C GLN A 36 -11.89 7.72 27.10
N ASN A 37 -12.03 6.39 26.93
CA ASN A 37 -11.58 5.38 27.89
C ASN A 37 -11.08 4.07 27.24
N ALA A 38 -10.78 4.02 25.93
CA ALA A 38 -10.20 2.80 25.36
C ALA A 38 -8.73 2.67 25.78
N SER A 39 -8.32 1.45 26.16
CA SER A 39 -6.92 1.18 26.48
C SER A 39 -6.09 1.04 25.20
N VAL A 40 -4.79 1.38 25.25
CA VAL A 40 -3.88 1.23 24.08
C VAL A 40 -3.86 -0.18 23.50
N GLN A 41 -4.06 -1.21 24.34
CA GLN A 41 -4.16 -2.62 23.94
C GLN A 41 -5.39 -2.90 23.08
N SER A 42 -6.48 -2.15 23.30
CA SER A 42 -7.76 -2.31 22.58
C SER A 42 -7.78 -1.50 21.28
N LEU A 43 -7.05 -0.38 21.24
CA LEU A 43 -6.95 0.49 20.07
C LEU A 43 -6.00 -0.07 19.01
N LEU A 44 -4.87 -0.66 19.42
CA LEU A 44 -3.83 -1.14 18.51
C LEU A 44 -4.32 -2.10 17.41
N PRO A 45 -5.16 -3.11 17.67
CA PRO A 45 -5.68 -3.98 16.61
C PRO A 45 -6.41 -3.21 15.50
N GLY A 46 -7.21 -2.20 15.86
CA GLY A 46 -7.95 -1.37 14.91
C GLY A 46 -7.02 -0.61 13.98
N ALA A 47 -6.01 0.06 14.55
CA ALA A 47 -5.00 0.78 13.78
C ALA A 47 -4.16 -0.15 12.87
N GLN A 48 -3.84 -1.37 13.33
CA GLN A 48 -3.13 -2.37 12.53
C GLN A 48 -3.96 -2.82 11.32
N ILE A 49 -5.25 -3.10 11.51
CA ILE A 49 -6.16 -3.44 10.41
C ILE A 49 -6.33 -2.25 9.47
N GLY A 50 -6.43 -1.02 9.99
CA GLY A 50 -6.49 0.20 9.20
C GLY A 50 -5.26 0.39 8.31
N THR A 51 -4.07 0.14 8.84
CA THR A 51 -2.80 0.18 8.07
C THR A 51 -2.81 -0.86 6.93
N GLY A 52 -3.27 -2.08 7.20
CA GLY A 52 -3.43 -3.12 6.18
C GLY A 52 -4.47 -2.74 5.13
N PHE A 53 -5.59 -2.15 5.54
CA PHE A 53 -6.67 -1.75 4.65
C PHE A 53 -6.24 -0.60 3.71
N PHE A 54 -5.49 0.38 4.22
CA PHE A 54 -4.99 1.49 3.42
C PHE A 54 -4.18 1.02 2.21
N VAL A 55 -3.25 0.07 2.42
CA VAL A 55 -2.43 -0.50 1.33
C VAL A 55 -3.21 -1.52 0.51
N GLY A 56 -4.00 -2.38 1.16
CA GLY A 56 -4.67 -3.53 0.55
C GLY A 56 -5.99 -3.24 -0.16
N ASN A 57 -6.49 -2.00 -0.12
CA ASN A 57 -7.77 -1.60 -0.75
C ASN A 57 -7.55 -0.72 -1.99
N THR A 58 -7.96 0.55 -1.98
CA THR A 58 -7.92 1.42 -3.17
C THR A 58 -6.52 1.59 -3.73
N ALA A 59 -5.50 1.69 -2.86
CA ALA A 59 -4.10 1.73 -3.29
C ALA A 59 -3.73 0.51 -4.12
N GLN A 60 -4.02 -0.70 -3.62
CA GLN A 60 -3.84 -1.95 -4.35
C GLN A 60 -4.65 -1.97 -5.67
N ILE A 61 -5.91 -1.54 -5.66
CA ILE A 61 -6.77 -1.55 -6.85
C ILE A 61 -6.17 -0.68 -7.95
N ILE A 62 -5.97 0.61 -7.70
CA ILE A 62 -5.48 1.57 -8.70
C ILE A 62 -4.09 1.17 -9.17
N THR A 63 -3.16 0.88 -8.24
CA THR A 63 -1.78 0.57 -8.63
C THR A 63 -1.68 -0.77 -9.37
N SER A 64 -2.52 -1.76 -9.09
CA SER A 64 -2.53 -3.02 -9.86
C SER A 64 -3.01 -2.85 -11.30
N LEU A 65 -3.87 -1.86 -11.56
CA LEU A 65 -4.30 -1.48 -12.91
C LEU A 65 -3.20 -0.70 -13.62
N TRP A 66 -2.64 0.32 -12.98
CA TRP A 66 -1.57 1.14 -13.56
C TRP A 66 -0.31 0.34 -13.84
N MET A 67 0.01 -0.62 -12.97
CA MET A 67 1.11 -1.57 -13.16
C MET A 67 0.74 -2.78 -14.02
N GLN A 68 -0.47 -2.79 -14.58
CA GLN A 68 -0.95 -3.77 -15.55
C GLN A 68 -0.82 -5.21 -15.07
N GLN A 69 -0.98 -5.43 -13.76
CA GLN A 69 -1.15 -6.78 -13.20
C GLN A 69 -2.61 -7.22 -13.37
N MET A 70 -3.53 -6.27 -13.25
CA MET A 70 -4.96 -6.39 -13.52
C MET A 70 -5.36 -5.44 -14.64
N ALA A 71 -6.51 -5.70 -15.25
CA ALA A 71 -7.20 -4.79 -16.17
C ALA A 71 -8.61 -4.47 -15.65
N GLY A 72 -9.03 -3.22 -15.86
CA GLY A 72 -10.30 -2.68 -15.40
C GLY A 72 -11.40 -2.94 -16.41
N THR A 73 -12.57 -3.36 -15.93
CA THR A 73 -13.67 -3.81 -16.79
C THR A 73 -15.05 -3.41 -16.29
N GLY A 74 -15.13 -2.74 -15.14
CA GLY A 74 -16.40 -2.33 -14.55
C GLY A 74 -16.28 -1.22 -13.51
N THR A 75 -17.39 -0.51 -13.31
CA THR A 75 -17.57 0.56 -12.33
C THR A 75 -16.42 1.60 -12.37
N GLN A 76 -15.73 1.80 -11.25
CA GLN A 76 -14.61 2.71 -11.06
C GLN A 76 -13.29 2.19 -11.66
N THR A 77 -13.14 0.88 -11.83
CA THR A 77 -11.87 0.31 -12.33
C THR A 77 -11.66 0.53 -13.82
N ASP A 78 -12.73 0.60 -14.61
CA ASP A 78 -12.65 0.96 -16.04
C ASP A 78 -12.06 2.36 -16.27
N PRO A 79 -12.52 3.44 -15.59
CA PRO A 79 -11.86 4.73 -15.71
C PRO A 79 -10.46 4.74 -15.06
N TYR A 80 -10.24 4.07 -13.92
CA TYR A 80 -8.91 4.01 -13.30
C TYR A 80 -7.86 3.37 -14.20
N ASP A 81 -8.22 2.30 -14.93
CA ASP A 81 -7.35 1.59 -15.89
C ASP A 81 -6.99 2.44 -17.11
N ARG A 82 -7.79 3.48 -17.38
CA ARG A 82 -7.54 4.51 -18.41
C ARG A 82 -6.94 5.78 -17.81
N TYR A 83 -6.44 5.72 -16.57
CA TYR A 83 -5.81 6.84 -15.86
C TYR A 83 -6.75 8.02 -15.57
N ASN A 84 -8.06 7.78 -15.59
CA ASN A 84 -9.05 8.75 -15.16
C ASN A 84 -9.40 8.49 -13.70
N VAL A 85 -8.60 9.08 -12.80
CA VAL A 85 -8.79 9.01 -11.34
C VAL A 85 -9.20 10.39 -10.86
N SER A 86 -10.46 10.51 -10.41
CA SER A 86 -10.96 11.76 -9.86
C SER A 86 -10.28 12.10 -8.53
N PRO A 87 -10.16 13.39 -8.17
CA PRO A 87 -9.88 13.82 -6.80
C PRO A 87 -10.94 13.27 -5.84
N GLU A 88 -10.65 12.17 -5.15
CA GLU A 88 -11.56 11.53 -4.19
C GLU A 88 -11.09 11.79 -2.75
N ASN A 89 -12.05 11.88 -1.82
CA ASN A 89 -11.77 12.19 -0.41
C ASN A 89 -11.56 10.95 0.45
N ASN A 90 -11.99 9.77 -0.01
CA ASN A 90 -12.14 8.60 0.84
C ASN A 90 -10.81 8.16 1.45
N GLU A 91 -9.77 8.01 0.63
CA GLU A 91 -8.46 7.53 1.07
C GLU A 91 -7.74 8.59 1.93
N TRP A 92 -7.88 9.86 1.59
CA TRP A 92 -7.31 10.96 2.37
C TRP A 92 -7.94 11.06 3.76
N ASN A 93 -9.27 10.99 3.84
CA ASN A 93 -10.00 11.01 5.10
C ASN A 93 -9.69 9.76 5.93
N ALA A 94 -9.59 8.58 5.30
CA ALA A 94 -9.26 7.34 5.99
C ALA A 94 -7.90 7.41 6.70
N ILE A 95 -6.92 8.13 6.12
CA ILE A 95 -5.63 8.33 6.78
C ILE A 95 -5.65 9.47 7.80
N TYR A 96 -6.05 10.69 7.43
CA TYR A 96 -5.88 11.86 8.30
C TYR A 96 -6.96 12.01 9.37
N ALA A 97 -8.20 11.63 9.07
CA ALA A 97 -9.31 11.77 10.00
C ALA A 97 -9.54 10.51 10.87
N THR A 98 -8.74 9.46 10.68
CA THR A 98 -8.91 8.20 11.42
C THR A 98 -7.56 7.55 11.72
N LEU A 99 -6.90 6.94 10.73
CA LEU A 99 -5.76 6.06 11.04
C LEU A 99 -4.57 6.76 11.70
N LEU A 100 -4.16 7.93 11.19
CA LEU A 100 -3.03 8.68 11.75
C LEU A 100 -3.37 9.26 13.13
N ASP A 101 -4.62 9.67 13.34
CA ASP A 101 -5.14 10.18 14.61
C ASP A 101 -5.18 9.06 15.67
N ASP A 102 -5.75 7.90 15.33
CA ASP A 102 -5.76 6.70 16.19
C ASP A 102 -4.34 6.28 16.59
N LEU A 103 -3.40 6.29 15.64
CA LEU A 103 -2.00 5.96 15.90
C LEU A 103 -1.34 6.99 16.82
N GLU A 104 -1.59 8.29 16.62
CA GLU A 104 -1.04 9.34 17.49
C GLU A 104 -1.61 9.26 18.91
N GLN A 105 -2.91 8.98 19.05
CA GLN A 105 -3.55 8.76 20.34
C GLN A 105 -2.90 7.58 21.09
N ILE A 106 -2.64 6.45 20.41
CA ILE A 106 -1.94 5.32 21.02
C ILE A 106 -0.52 5.71 21.47
N VAL A 107 0.18 6.54 20.70
CA VAL A 107 1.52 7.00 21.09
C VAL A 107 1.47 7.89 22.33
N GLN A 108 0.58 8.88 22.36
CA GLN A 108 0.46 9.83 23.47
C GLN A 108 0.05 9.11 24.75
N GLN A 109 -1.07 8.38 24.72
CA GLN A 109 -1.56 7.61 25.86
C GLN A 109 -0.54 6.55 26.29
N GLY A 110 0.09 5.87 25.33
CA GLY A 110 1.11 4.86 25.60
C GLY A 110 2.32 5.42 26.35
N ARG A 111 2.77 6.64 26.01
CA ARG A 111 3.88 7.31 26.70
C ARG A 111 3.45 7.81 28.09
N GLU A 112 2.26 8.39 28.21
CA GLU A 112 1.72 8.90 29.48
C GLU A 112 1.52 7.80 30.53
N GLU A 113 1.02 6.64 30.10
CA GLU A 113 0.76 5.50 30.98
C GLU A 113 2.00 4.59 31.20
N GLY A 114 3.13 4.87 30.55
CA GLY A 114 4.33 4.03 30.60
C GLY A 114 4.22 2.73 29.79
N ASN A 115 3.26 2.63 28.88
CA ASN A 115 3.06 1.56 27.90
C ASN A 115 3.93 1.79 26.64
N PHE A 116 5.25 2.04 26.81
CA PHE A 116 6.13 2.49 25.74
C PHE A 116 6.24 1.53 24.55
N HIS A 117 6.07 0.22 24.75
CA HIS A 117 6.09 -0.70 23.62
C HIS A 117 4.89 -0.47 22.68
N TYR A 118 3.71 -0.13 23.20
CA TYR A 118 2.55 0.24 22.38
C TYR A 118 2.81 1.54 21.60
N ALA A 119 3.40 2.53 22.26
CA ALA A 119 3.82 3.77 21.62
C ALA A 119 4.82 3.50 20.48
N GLY A 120 5.83 2.66 20.71
CA GLY A 120 6.81 2.32 19.67
C GLY A 120 6.19 1.60 18.46
N MET A 121 5.31 0.61 18.69
CA MET A 121 4.60 -0.09 17.61
C MET A 121 3.67 0.83 16.81
N ALA A 122 2.97 1.76 17.47
CA ALA A 122 2.10 2.72 16.81
C ALA A 122 2.90 3.76 16.02
N ARG A 123 4.01 4.28 16.58
CA ARG A 123 4.88 5.24 15.92
C ARG A 123 5.54 4.67 14.66
N ILE A 124 5.96 3.39 14.67
CA ILE A 124 6.48 2.69 13.48
C ILE A 124 5.41 2.56 12.38
N GLN A 125 4.16 2.23 12.76
CA GLN A 125 3.05 2.18 11.79
C GLN A 125 2.72 3.55 11.23
N GLN A 126 2.71 4.59 12.06
CA GLN A 126 2.45 5.96 11.64
C GLN A 126 3.51 6.42 10.62
N ALA A 127 4.79 6.11 10.87
CA ALA A 127 5.87 6.36 9.92
C ALA A 127 5.64 5.64 8.58
N TYR A 128 5.19 4.38 8.61
CA TYR A 128 4.85 3.63 7.41
C TYR A 128 3.66 4.25 6.65
N VAL A 129 2.59 4.66 7.35
CA VAL A 129 1.42 5.31 6.73
C VAL A 129 1.82 6.62 6.05
N TYR A 130 2.61 7.46 6.71
CA TYR A 130 3.15 8.68 6.10
C TYR A 130 4.02 8.40 4.89
N LEU A 131 4.88 7.37 4.94
CA LEU A 131 5.70 6.97 3.80
C LEU A 131 4.84 6.58 2.59
N VAL A 132 3.82 5.76 2.80
CA VAL A 132 2.89 5.39 1.71
C VAL A 132 2.13 6.61 1.21
N ALA A 133 1.64 7.48 2.10
CA ALA A 133 0.92 8.68 1.69
C ALA A 133 1.78 9.61 0.83
N THR A 134 3.00 9.93 1.26
CA THR A 134 3.87 10.81 0.47
C THR A 134 4.30 10.14 -0.84
N ASP A 135 4.47 8.81 -0.87
CA ASP A 135 4.75 8.12 -2.12
C ASP A 135 3.60 8.23 -3.12
N LEU A 136 2.35 8.20 -2.67
CA LEU A 136 1.18 8.35 -3.54
C LEU A 136 0.97 9.80 -3.98
N TRP A 137 1.03 10.74 -3.05
CA TRP A 137 0.59 12.12 -3.28
C TRP A 137 1.71 13.15 -3.45
N GLY A 138 2.96 12.87 -3.09
CA GLY A 138 4.03 13.87 -3.06
C GLY A 138 4.05 14.62 -1.73
N ASP A 139 4.09 15.95 -1.79
CA ASP A 139 4.02 16.82 -0.60
C ASP A 139 2.69 16.60 0.13
N ILE A 140 2.72 16.59 1.46
CA ILE A 140 1.54 16.29 2.30
C ILE A 140 1.62 17.04 3.65
N PRO A 141 0.51 17.27 4.35
CA PRO A 141 0.53 17.70 5.74
C PRO A 141 1.27 16.70 6.63
N PHE A 142 2.36 17.12 7.28
CA PHE A 142 3.16 16.23 8.12
C PHE A 142 3.49 16.85 9.49
N SER A 143 4.29 17.91 9.51
CA SER A 143 4.76 18.61 10.71
C SER A 143 3.64 19.35 11.45
N GLN A 144 2.62 19.80 10.74
CA GLN A 144 1.43 20.47 11.28
C GLN A 144 0.19 19.56 11.33
N ALA A 145 0.31 18.32 10.85
CA ALA A 145 -0.82 17.39 10.84
C ALA A 145 -1.22 16.98 12.27
N LEU A 146 -2.47 16.52 12.41
CA LEU A 146 -3.05 16.02 13.68
C LEU A 146 -3.11 17.05 14.82
N ASN A 147 -2.88 18.34 14.53
CA ASN A 147 -3.05 19.44 15.48
C ASN A 147 -3.97 20.50 14.89
N ILE A 148 -5.24 20.12 14.69
CA ILE A 148 -6.24 20.98 14.02
C ILE A 148 -6.57 22.25 14.83
N THR A 149 -6.36 22.22 16.15
CA THR A 149 -6.60 23.37 17.02
C THR A 149 -5.61 24.50 16.75
N GLU A 150 -4.34 24.17 16.53
CA GLU A 150 -3.30 25.14 16.20
C GLU A 150 -3.21 25.39 14.70
N PHE A 151 -3.36 24.34 13.89
CA PHE A 151 -3.23 24.35 12.43
C PHE A 151 -4.52 23.85 11.76
N PRO A 152 -5.61 24.65 11.75
CA PRO A 152 -6.87 24.28 11.11
C PRO A 152 -6.77 24.12 9.58
N LYS A 153 -5.70 24.65 8.98
CA LYS A 153 -5.33 24.52 7.57
C LYS A 153 -3.84 24.18 7.51
N PRO A 154 -3.45 22.90 7.74
CA PRO A 154 -2.05 22.54 7.85
C PRO A 154 -1.35 22.75 6.50
N ALA A 155 -0.11 23.21 6.57
CA ALA A 155 0.77 23.35 5.43
C ALA A 155 1.15 21.98 4.85
N TYR A 156 1.47 21.96 3.56
CA TYR A 156 1.98 20.78 2.87
C TYR A 156 3.50 20.81 2.95
N ASP A 157 4.08 19.86 3.67
CA ASP A 157 5.53 19.76 3.79
C ASP A 157 6.10 19.13 2.52
N PRO A 158 7.24 19.66 2.01
CA PRO A 158 7.93 19.05 0.88
C PRO A 158 8.25 17.59 1.14
N GLN A 159 8.07 16.74 0.13
CA GLN A 159 8.29 15.30 0.25
C GLN A 159 9.68 14.93 0.82
N GLU A 160 10.73 15.70 0.53
CA GLU A 160 12.05 15.51 1.13
C GLU A 160 12.01 15.63 2.66
N GLN A 161 11.31 16.64 3.19
CA GLN A 161 11.14 16.86 4.63
C GLN A 161 10.27 15.78 5.25
N VAL A 162 9.22 15.33 4.55
CA VAL A 162 8.38 14.20 4.99
C VAL A 162 9.22 12.93 5.08
N TYR A 163 10.07 12.63 4.10
CA TYR A 163 11.00 11.50 4.13
C TYR A 163 11.95 11.57 5.34
N ALA A 164 12.52 12.74 5.62
CA ALA A 164 13.36 12.94 6.80
C ALA A 164 12.58 12.73 8.12
N GLY A 165 11.35 13.25 8.17
CA GLY A 165 10.44 13.08 9.29
C GLY A 165 10.03 11.63 9.52
N VAL A 166 9.78 10.85 8.46
CA VAL A 166 9.50 9.41 8.57
C VAL A 166 10.68 8.67 9.21
N VAL A 167 11.93 9.00 8.85
CA VAL A 167 13.11 8.42 9.51
C VAL A 167 13.12 8.77 11.01
N GLN A 168 12.82 10.02 11.36
CA GLN A 168 12.73 10.45 12.76
C GLN A 168 11.63 9.68 13.51
N LEU A 169 10.43 9.51 12.93
CA LEU A 169 9.36 8.74 13.55
C LEU A 169 9.79 7.28 13.79
N LEU A 170 10.50 6.66 12.84
CA LEU A 170 11.05 5.31 13.02
C LEU A 170 12.09 5.26 14.16
N ASP A 171 12.96 6.26 14.28
CA ASP A 171 13.93 6.37 15.36
C ASP A 171 13.26 6.55 16.73
N GLU A 172 12.24 7.40 16.82
CA GLU A 172 11.45 7.57 18.03
C GLU A 172 10.73 6.29 18.42
N GLY A 173 10.14 5.59 17.45
CA GLY A 173 9.48 4.31 17.67
C GLY A 173 10.46 3.26 18.19
N LEU A 174 11.65 3.14 17.59
CA LEU A 174 12.73 2.26 18.06
C LEU A 174 13.16 2.60 19.50
N ALA A 175 13.31 3.89 19.81
CA ALA A 175 13.67 4.35 21.15
C ALA A 175 12.58 4.05 22.19
N ASP A 176 11.30 4.17 21.82
CA ASP A 176 10.19 3.79 22.69
C ASP A 176 10.16 2.28 22.95
N LEU A 177 10.45 1.45 21.94
CA LEU A 177 10.58 0.01 22.11
C LEU A 177 11.76 -0.39 23.02
N ASP A 178 12.76 0.47 23.27
CA ASP A 178 13.90 0.19 24.16
C ASP A 178 13.61 0.55 25.64
N LYS A 179 12.51 1.25 25.91
CA LYS A 179 12.14 1.65 27.27
C LYS A 179 11.46 0.51 28.02
N THR A 180 11.59 0.50 29.34
CA THR A 180 10.82 -0.41 30.20
C THR A 180 9.33 -0.07 30.13
N THR A 181 8.50 -1.02 29.70
CA THR A 181 7.04 -0.88 29.64
C THR A 181 6.35 -1.43 30.91
N VAL A 182 5.20 -0.88 31.26
CA VAL A 182 4.36 -1.42 32.35
C VAL A 182 3.54 -2.63 31.92
N THR A 183 3.05 -2.66 30.67
CA THR A 183 2.29 -3.79 30.12
C THR A 183 3.06 -4.46 28.99
N ALA A 184 3.08 -5.80 28.98
CA ALA A 184 3.63 -6.56 27.87
C ALA A 184 2.83 -6.34 26.59
N ALA A 185 3.53 -6.06 25.49
CA ALA A 185 2.96 -5.75 24.17
C ALA A 185 2.28 -6.94 23.47
N SER A 186 2.24 -8.12 24.09
CA SER A 186 1.66 -9.33 23.48
C SER A 186 0.14 -9.27 23.34
N LEU A 187 -0.54 -8.38 24.08
CA LEU A 187 -1.98 -8.19 23.96
C LEU A 187 -2.29 -7.17 22.86
N GLY A 188 -3.12 -7.55 21.90
CA GLY A 188 -3.59 -6.65 20.84
C GLY A 188 -2.67 -6.57 19.61
N ASP A 189 -1.38 -6.87 19.71
CA ASP A 189 -0.50 -6.91 18.53
C ASP A 189 -0.81 -8.12 17.62
N GLN A 190 -1.54 -7.86 16.53
CA GLN A 190 -1.92 -8.84 15.52
C GLN A 190 -0.84 -9.11 14.47
N ILE A 191 0.25 -8.33 14.47
CA ILE A 191 1.33 -8.44 13.48
C ILE A 191 2.41 -9.39 13.99
N TYR A 192 2.99 -9.10 15.16
CA TYR A 192 4.10 -9.87 15.71
C TYR A 192 3.83 -10.48 17.09
N GLY A 193 2.64 -10.31 17.65
CA GLY A 193 2.28 -10.87 18.96
C GLY A 193 3.16 -10.35 20.10
N GLY A 194 3.66 -9.11 19.99
CA GLY A 194 4.55 -8.48 20.96
C GLY A 194 6.04 -8.80 20.79
N ASP A 195 6.46 -9.45 19.70
CA ASP A 195 7.87 -9.70 19.40
C ASP A 195 8.55 -8.41 18.93
N LEU A 196 9.22 -7.73 19.88
CA LEU A 196 9.87 -6.45 19.64
C LEU A 196 11.07 -6.56 18.70
N ALA A 197 11.74 -7.72 18.64
CA ALA A 197 12.86 -7.90 17.72
C ALA A 197 12.38 -7.83 16.26
N LYS A 198 11.21 -8.40 15.97
CA LYS A 198 10.56 -8.28 14.65
C LYS A 198 10.11 -6.86 14.35
N TRP A 199 9.59 -6.12 15.34
CA TRP A 199 9.26 -4.70 15.17
C TRP A 199 10.49 -3.85 14.82
N ARG A 200 11.65 -4.10 15.47
CA ARG A 200 12.91 -3.43 15.11
C ARG A 200 13.34 -3.74 13.68
N LYS A 201 13.25 -5.01 13.28
CA LYS A 201 13.54 -5.44 11.89
C LYS A 201 12.61 -4.78 10.88
N ALA A 202 11.32 -4.66 11.19
CA ALA A 202 10.37 -3.95 10.35
C ALA A 202 10.74 -2.47 10.19
N ALA A 203 11.02 -1.76 11.30
CA ALA A 203 11.40 -0.35 11.26
C ALA A 203 12.67 -0.11 10.41
N ASN A 204 13.71 -0.92 10.60
CA ASN A 204 14.93 -0.81 9.81
C ASN A 204 14.73 -1.19 8.34
N SER A 205 13.82 -2.13 8.04
CA SER A 205 13.46 -2.48 6.66
C SER A 205 12.64 -1.37 5.97
N ILE A 206 11.83 -0.62 6.71
CA ILE A 206 11.16 0.59 6.21
C ILE A 206 12.20 1.67 5.88
N LYS A 207 13.22 1.86 6.73
CA LYS A 207 14.35 2.76 6.42
C LYS A 207 15.09 2.33 5.14
N LEU A 208 15.37 1.04 4.99
CA LEU A 208 15.98 0.50 3.77
C LEU A 208 15.15 0.85 2.52
N LYS A 209 13.83 0.61 2.56
CA LYS A 209 12.91 0.99 1.49
C LYS A 209 13.02 2.48 1.18
N LEU A 210 12.91 3.34 2.19
CA LEU A 210 12.92 4.79 2.07
C LEU A 210 14.22 5.30 1.43
N TYR A 211 15.38 4.83 1.89
CA TYR A 211 16.67 5.24 1.34
C TYR A 211 16.87 4.75 -0.09
N LEU A 212 16.43 3.52 -0.41
CA LEU A 212 16.51 3.03 -1.78
C LEU A 212 15.56 3.79 -2.71
N GLN A 213 14.36 4.12 -2.23
CA GLN A 213 13.36 4.86 -2.98
C GLN A 213 13.85 6.27 -3.32
N SER A 214 14.51 6.93 -2.37
CA SER A 214 15.06 8.27 -2.53
C SER A 214 16.45 8.33 -3.18
N ARG A 215 17.05 7.22 -3.60
CA ARG A 215 18.48 7.19 -4.02
C ARG A 215 18.89 8.14 -5.15
N LYS A 216 17.93 8.59 -5.97
CA LYS A 216 18.19 9.51 -7.08
C LYS A 216 18.35 10.95 -6.63
N THR A 217 17.78 11.30 -5.48
CA THR A 217 17.75 12.67 -4.93
C THR A 217 18.46 12.78 -3.59
N ASN A 218 18.49 11.70 -2.81
CA ASN A 218 19.13 11.65 -1.50
C ASN A 218 20.60 11.21 -1.62
N PRO A 219 21.57 12.11 -1.38
CA PRO A 219 23.00 11.78 -1.48
C PRO A 219 23.47 10.80 -0.40
N ASN A 220 22.72 10.63 0.69
CA ASN A 220 23.09 9.78 1.82
C ASN A 220 22.59 8.33 1.68
N SER A 221 21.85 8.00 0.62
CA SER A 221 21.25 6.67 0.46
C SER A 221 22.27 5.53 0.51
N ALA A 222 23.41 5.66 -0.17
CA ALA A 222 24.43 4.62 -0.19
C ALA A 222 25.03 4.34 1.20
N SER A 223 25.37 5.40 1.95
CA SER A 223 25.93 5.28 3.30
C SER A 223 24.91 4.75 4.30
N ALA A 224 23.67 5.24 4.25
CA ALA A 224 22.62 4.81 5.16
C ALA A 224 22.23 3.33 4.95
N ILE A 225 22.11 2.89 3.69
CA ILE A 225 21.85 1.48 3.38
C ILE A 225 23.03 0.60 3.80
N THR A 226 24.27 1.04 3.55
CA THR A 226 25.47 0.31 3.98
C THR A 226 25.49 0.10 5.49
N GLN A 227 25.10 1.12 6.27
CA GLN A 227 24.97 1.00 7.72
C GLN A 227 23.91 -0.04 8.10
N LEU A 228 22.70 0.04 7.54
CA LEU A 228 21.62 -0.92 7.82
C LEU A 228 22.01 -2.37 7.49
N VAL A 229 22.75 -2.57 6.39
CA VAL A 229 23.27 -3.89 6.00
C VAL A 229 24.27 -4.42 7.03
N ASN A 230 25.22 -3.58 7.47
CA ASN A 230 26.25 -3.97 8.43
C ASN A 230 25.68 -4.23 9.84
N GLU A 231 24.62 -3.52 10.23
CA GLU A 231 23.92 -3.75 11.50
C GLU A 231 23.19 -5.10 11.53
N GLY A 232 22.82 -5.65 10.37
CA GLY A 232 22.21 -6.99 10.28
C GLY A 232 20.80 -7.10 10.88
N ASN A 233 20.14 -5.96 11.14
CA ASN A 233 18.82 -5.89 11.78
C ASN A 233 17.68 -5.60 10.79
N LEU A 234 17.72 -6.26 9.63
CA LEU A 234 16.67 -6.23 8.62
C LEU A 234 15.79 -7.49 8.72
N ILE A 235 14.61 -7.46 8.09
CA ILE A 235 13.80 -8.67 7.90
C ILE A 235 14.62 -9.67 7.08
N SER A 236 14.80 -10.87 7.64
CA SER A 236 15.75 -11.88 7.16
C SER A 236 15.13 -13.27 6.97
N SER A 237 13.82 -13.39 7.19
CA SER A 237 13.04 -14.60 6.90
C SER A 237 11.56 -14.28 6.71
N ASN A 238 10.80 -15.19 6.09
CA ASN A 238 9.36 -14.99 5.90
C ASN A 238 8.56 -14.94 7.22
N ALA A 239 9.09 -15.53 8.30
CA ALA A 239 8.47 -15.47 9.63
C ALA A 239 8.60 -14.09 10.31
N GLU A 240 9.41 -13.20 9.72
CA GLU A 240 9.65 -11.83 10.16
C GLU A 240 8.97 -10.81 9.21
N ASN A 241 8.13 -11.26 8.27
CA ASN A 241 7.41 -10.37 7.36
C ASN A 241 6.45 -9.44 8.13
N PHE A 242 6.48 -8.15 7.79
CA PHE A 242 5.56 -7.14 8.32
C PHE A 242 4.23 -7.24 7.59
N ASN A 243 3.33 -8.03 8.15
CA ASN A 243 2.09 -8.45 7.54
C ASN A 243 0.89 -8.15 8.45
N VAL A 244 -0.19 -7.64 7.87
CA VAL A 244 -1.48 -7.50 8.57
C VAL A 244 -2.32 -8.73 8.27
N ARG A 245 -2.71 -9.45 9.32
CA ARG A 245 -3.42 -10.73 9.20
C ARG A 245 -4.92 -10.52 9.00
N TYR A 246 -5.52 -11.36 8.17
CA TYR A 246 -6.95 -11.46 7.94
C TYR A 246 -7.40 -12.91 8.09
N PHE A 247 -8.71 -13.13 8.15
CA PHE A 247 -9.31 -14.44 8.43
C PHE A 247 -10.40 -14.77 7.41
N SER A 248 -10.77 -16.05 7.33
CA SER A 248 -11.84 -16.55 6.46
C SER A 248 -13.24 -16.43 7.10
N SER A 249 -13.39 -15.63 8.16
CA SER A 249 -14.67 -15.33 8.80
C SER A 249 -15.27 -14.03 8.25
N SER A 250 -16.60 -14.02 8.11
CA SER A 250 -17.33 -12.82 7.71
C SER A 250 -16.98 -11.64 8.61
N GLY A 251 -16.74 -10.47 8.00
CA GLY A 251 -16.29 -9.26 8.71
C GLY A 251 -14.78 -9.18 8.98
N SER A 252 -13.99 -10.21 8.63
CA SER A 252 -12.53 -10.23 8.85
C SER A 252 -11.74 -10.62 7.60
N PHE A 253 -12.39 -10.54 6.44
CA PHE A 253 -11.79 -10.88 5.15
C PHE A 253 -10.75 -9.85 4.71
N ASN A 254 -9.70 -10.35 4.05
CA ASN A 254 -8.80 -9.56 3.24
C ASN A 254 -9.59 -8.64 2.27
N PRO A 255 -9.23 -7.35 2.17
CA PRO A 255 -9.96 -6.39 1.33
C PRO A 255 -9.93 -6.73 -0.18
N ILE A 256 -8.84 -7.32 -0.68
CA ILE A 256 -8.72 -7.78 -2.06
C ILE A 256 -9.71 -8.92 -2.34
N TYR A 257 -9.86 -9.85 -1.39
CA TYR A 257 -10.87 -10.93 -1.48
C TYR A 257 -12.29 -10.36 -1.47
N MET A 258 -12.59 -9.45 -0.53
CA MET A 258 -13.88 -8.76 -0.44
C MET A 258 -14.26 -8.08 -1.75
N TYR A 259 -13.30 -7.42 -2.39
CA TYR A 259 -13.52 -6.73 -3.66
C TYR A 259 -13.75 -7.74 -4.80
N GLN A 260 -12.79 -8.62 -5.06
CA GLN A 260 -12.81 -9.45 -6.27
C GLN A 260 -13.66 -10.72 -6.21
N HIS A 261 -13.98 -11.22 -5.02
CA HIS A 261 -14.68 -12.51 -4.86
C HIS A 261 -16.02 -12.40 -4.13
N GLN A 262 -16.37 -11.23 -3.59
CA GLN A 262 -17.64 -11.03 -2.86
C GLN A 262 -18.47 -9.89 -3.45
N THR A 263 -17.92 -8.68 -3.56
CA THR A 263 -18.74 -7.47 -3.76
C THR A 263 -18.66 -6.86 -5.16
N ARG A 264 -17.56 -7.07 -5.90
CA ARG A 264 -17.25 -6.46 -7.21
C ARG A 264 -16.60 -7.47 -8.17
N ILE A 265 -17.19 -8.66 -8.24
CA ILE A 265 -16.64 -9.84 -8.95
C ILE A 265 -16.39 -9.67 -10.45
N ASN A 266 -16.90 -8.60 -11.05
CA ASN A 266 -16.81 -8.30 -12.48
C ASN A 266 -16.00 -7.05 -12.79
N ASP A 267 -15.46 -6.36 -11.79
CA ASP A 267 -14.84 -5.06 -12.01
C ASP A 267 -13.42 -5.22 -12.58
N MET A 268 -12.68 -6.24 -12.16
CA MET A 268 -11.31 -6.46 -12.61
C MET A 268 -11.08 -7.89 -13.10
N ILE A 269 -10.11 -8.04 -14.01
CA ILE A 269 -9.68 -9.33 -14.58
C ILE A 269 -8.16 -9.31 -14.79
N LEU A 270 -7.52 -10.48 -14.86
CA LEU A 270 -6.10 -10.61 -15.20
C LEU A 270 -5.76 -9.81 -16.47
N SER A 271 -4.73 -8.95 -16.40
CA SER A 271 -4.25 -8.26 -17.58
C SER A 271 -3.62 -9.24 -18.58
N GLN A 272 -3.94 -9.08 -19.87
CA GLN A 272 -3.29 -9.80 -20.96
C GLN A 272 -1.77 -9.59 -20.94
N ARG A 273 -1.32 -8.37 -20.64
CA ARG A 273 0.10 -8.00 -20.62
C ARG A 273 0.84 -8.69 -19.47
N PHE A 274 0.22 -8.77 -18.29
CA PHE A 274 0.76 -9.56 -17.18
C PHE A 274 0.85 -11.05 -17.53
N TYR A 275 -0.24 -11.59 -18.08
CA TYR A 275 -0.31 -12.98 -18.49
C TYR A 275 0.77 -13.33 -19.50
N ASP A 276 0.97 -12.52 -20.55
CA ASP A 276 1.99 -12.73 -21.57
C ASP A 276 3.40 -12.66 -20.99
N SER A 277 3.64 -11.74 -20.04
CA SER A 277 4.93 -11.64 -19.37
C SER A 277 5.25 -12.88 -18.53
N LEU A 278 4.30 -13.39 -17.75
CA LEU A 278 4.52 -14.56 -16.89
C LEU A 278 4.54 -15.88 -17.70
N SER A 279 3.63 -16.02 -18.66
CA SER A 279 3.53 -17.21 -19.50
C SER A 279 4.75 -17.38 -20.41
N SER A 280 5.26 -16.31 -21.01
CA SER A 280 6.50 -16.36 -21.82
C SER A 280 7.73 -16.78 -21.01
N LEU A 281 7.69 -16.57 -19.68
CA LEU A 281 8.73 -17.00 -18.76
C LEU A 281 8.43 -18.36 -18.13
N ASN A 282 7.34 -19.06 -18.47
CA ASN A 282 6.88 -20.26 -17.77
C ASN A 282 6.92 -20.05 -16.24
N ASP A 283 6.38 -18.93 -15.77
CA ASP A 283 6.45 -18.55 -14.37
C ASP A 283 5.58 -19.48 -13.50
N PRO A 284 6.17 -20.25 -12.56
CA PRO A 284 5.42 -21.21 -11.76
C PRO A 284 4.41 -20.55 -10.81
N ARG A 285 4.51 -19.23 -10.60
CA ARG A 285 3.64 -18.46 -9.70
C ARG A 285 2.28 -18.13 -10.32
N LEU A 286 2.18 -18.13 -11.66
CA LEU A 286 0.95 -17.82 -12.38
C LEU A 286 -0.30 -18.59 -11.88
N PRO A 287 -0.28 -19.92 -11.65
CA PRO A 287 -1.44 -20.67 -11.13
C PRO A 287 -1.84 -20.39 -9.69
N VAL A 288 -0.96 -19.82 -8.86
CA VAL A 288 -1.33 -19.43 -7.48
C VAL A 288 -1.70 -17.96 -7.36
N PHE A 289 -1.21 -17.13 -8.29
CA PHE A 289 -1.56 -15.71 -8.40
C PHE A 289 -2.90 -15.48 -9.06
N PHE A 290 -3.32 -16.35 -9.98
CA PHE A 290 -4.55 -16.16 -10.74
C PHE A 290 -5.39 -17.42 -10.88
N THR A 291 -6.69 -17.24 -10.75
CA THR A 291 -7.67 -18.29 -11.01
C THR A 291 -7.83 -18.56 -12.50
N ARG A 292 -8.34 -19.75 -12.81
CA ARG A 292 -8.71 -20.19 -14.16
C ARG A 292 -10.22 -20.38 -14.24
N THR A 293 -10.77 -20.16 -15.43
CA THR A 293 -12.18 -20.41 -15.74
C THR A 293 -12.22 -21.60 -16.69
N ASN A 294 -12.96 -22.66 -16.34
CA ASN A 294 -12.99 -23.90 -17.15
C ASN A 294 -11.60 -24.40 -17.60
N GLY A 295 -10.60 -24.29 -16.71
CA GLY A 295 -9.21 -24.69 -16.98
C GLY A 295 -8.34 -23.70 -17.75
N ASN A 296 -8.87 -22.57 -18.20
CA ASN A 296 -8.15 -21.56 -19.01
C ASN A 296 -8.01 -20.22 -18.28
N TYR A 297 -6.95 -19.47 -18.60
CA TYR A 297 -6.87 -18.06 -18.21
C TYR A 297 -7.73 -17.21 -19.14
N VAL A 298 -8.46 -16.28 -18.55
CA VAL A 298 -9.27 -15.29 -19.26
C VAL A 298 -8.74 -13.91 -18.91
N THR A 299 -8.35 -13.17 -19.92
CA THR A 299 -7.58 -11.94 -19.82
C THR A 299 -8.32 -10.77 -20.44
N TYR A 300 -7.84 -9.55 -20.17
CA TYR A 300 -8.27 -8.34 -20.87
C TYR A 300 -7.09 -7.40 -21.05
N ASP A 301 -7.06 -6.66 -22.15
CA ASP A 301 -6.04 -5.64 -22.35
C ASP A 301 -6.45 -4.33 -21.67
N ASN A 302 -5.49 -3.69 -21.03
CA ASN A 302 -5.72 -2.52 -20.20
C ASN A 302 -6.29 -1.36 -21.02
N GLY A 303 -7.41 -0.80 -20.54
CA GLY A 303 -8.12 0.32 -21.16
C GLY A 303 -8.71 0.04 -22.55
N ALA A 304 -8.91 -1.22 -22.95
CA ALA A 304 -9.55 -1.55 -24.22
C ALA A 304 -11.05 -1.16 -24.22
N PHE A 305 -11.61 -0.85 -25.39
CA PHE A 305 -13.06 -0.65 -25.62
C PHE A 305 -13.75 -1.85 -26.29
N THR A 306 -13.04 -2.98 -26.36
CA THR A 306 -13.60 -4.22 -26.87
C THR A 306 -14.59 -4.82 -25.87
N SER A 307 -15.46 -5.71 -26.34
CA SER A 307 -16.28 -6.50 -25.41
C SER A 307 -15.37 -7.30 -24.48
N VAL A 308 -15.59 -7.15 -23.18
CA VAL A 308 -14.86 -7.94 -22.18
C VAL A 308 -15.11 -9.42 -22.47
N PRO A 309 -14.05 -10.26 -22.60
CA PRO A 309 -14.20 -11.66 -22.90
C PRO A 309 -15.08 -12.36 -21.86
N PHE A 310 -16.10 -13.06 -22.36
CA PHE A 310 -17.14 -13.79 -21.62
C PHE A 310 -18.09 -12.94 -20.77
N THR A 311 -19.38 -13.28 -20.82
CA THR A 311 -20.38 -12.75 -19.88
C THR A 311 -20.07 -13.22 -18.46
N SER A 312 -20.38 -12.37 -17.47
CA SER A 312 -20.26 -12.68 -16.04
C SER A 312 -20.78 -14.09 -15.73
N PRO A 313 -20.03 -14.94 -14.99
CA PRO A 313 -18.88 -14.63 -14.13
C PRO A 313 -17.51 -15.19 -14.60
N ASN A 314 -17.34 -15.67 -15.83
CA ASN A 314 -16.10 -16.38 -16.25
C ASN A 314 -14.89 -15.44 -16.45
N ARG A 315 -14.12 -15.18 -15.38
CA ARG A 315 -12.95 -14.29 -15.39
C ARG A 315 -11.77 -14.85 -14.58
N SER A 316 -10.53 -14.65 -15.03
CA SER A 316 -9.36 -14.89 -14.18
C SER A 316 -9.19 -13.75 -13.20
N ARG A 317 -9.15 -14.10 -11.91
CA ARG A 317 -9.08 -13.19 -10.76
C ARG A 317 -7.84 -13.50 -9.94
N TRP A 318 -7.57 -12.68 -8.93
CA TRP A 318 -6.58 -13.00 -7.91
C TRP A 318 -6.83 -14.37 -7.28
N GLY A 319 -5.78 -15.18 -7.26
CA GLY A 319 -5.75 -16.56 -6.81
C GLY A 319 -5.43 -16.71 -5.32
N VAL A 320 -5.32 -17.96 -4.89
CA VAL A 320 -5.25 -18.37 -3.48
C VAL A 320 -4.11 -17.72 -2.69
N TYR A 321 -3.00 -17.35 -3.32
CA TYR A 321 -1.90 -16.65 -2.62
C TYR A 321 -2.25 -15.22 -2.20
N VAL A 322 -3.06 -14.54 -3.02
CA VAL A 322 -3.41 -13.13 -2.86
C VAL A 322 -4.65 -12.96 -2.00
N VAL A 323 -5.63 -13.85 -2.17
CA VAL A 323 -6.94 -13.70 -1.54
C VAL A 323 -7.20 -14.70 -0.42
N GLY A 324 -6.33 -15.69 -0.23
CA GLY A 324 -6.43 -16.68 0.84
C GLY A 324 -6.81 -18.06 0.34
N ASN A 325 -6.39 -19.07 1.10
CA ASN A 325 -6.47 -20.48 0.73
C ASN A 325 -7.92 -21.03 0.79
N GLY A 326 -8.68 -20.81 -0.27
CA GLY A 326 -10.06 -21.29 -0.44
C GLY A 326 -10.22 -22.26 -1.62
N THR A 327 -11.45 -22.64 -1.92
CA THR A 327 -11.78 -23.52 -3.05
C THR A 327 -12.12 -22.69 -4.28
N GLN A 328 -11.38 -22.87 -5.38
CA GLN A 328 -11.69 -22.24 -6.65
C GLN A 328 -12.92 -22.89 -7.31
N ASN A 329 -13.89 -22.08 -7.73
CA ASN A 329 -15.08 -22.49 -8.48
C ASN A 329 -14.80 -22.46 -10.00
N ALA A 330 -15.67 -23.09 -10.79
CA ALA A 330 -15.52 -23.18 -12.25
C ALA A 330 -15.53 -21.81 -12.97
N ASP A 331 -16.21 -20.83 -12.39
CA ASP A 331 -16.29 -19.44 -12.89
C ASP A 331 -15.07 -18.58 -12.52
N GLY A 332 -14.10 -19.15 -11.80
CA GLY A 332 -12.87 -18.48 -11.37
C GLY A 332 -13.01 -17.69 -10.06
N THR A 333 -14.14 -17.75 -9.35
CA THR A 333 -14.26 -17.22 -7.98
C THR A 333 -13.62 -18.18 -6.96
N ILE A 334 -13.27 -17.69 -5.77
CA ILE A 334 -12.78 -18.49 -4.66
C ILE A 334 -13.79 -18.44 -3.51
N SER A 335 -14.27 -19.62 -3.08
CA SER A 335 -15.11 -19.80 -1.89
C SER A 335 -14.23 -20.04 -0.65
N ASN A 336 -14.67 -19.61 0.53
CA ASN A 336 -13.96 -19.79 1.80
C ASN A 336 -12.52 -19.21 1.80
N GLY A 337 -12.26 -18.20 0.97
CA GLY A 337 -11.03 -17.43 1.00
C GLY A 337 -11.03 -16.35 2.08
N GLY A 338 -10.24 -15.30 1.87
CA GLY A 338 -10.20 -14.10 2.70
C GLY A 338 -9.09 -14.07 3.75
N ALA A 339 -8.38 -15.17 3.99
CA ALA A 339 -7.37 -15.25 5.05
C ALA A 339 -5.95 -14.82 4.62
N ALA A 340 -5.75 -14.36 3.38
CA ALA A 340 -4.43 -13.85 2.97
C ALA A 340 -4.06 -12.58 3.73
N PRO A 341 -2.84 -12.47 4.25
CA PRO A 341 -2.40 -11.23 4.85
C PRO A 341 -2.23 -10.14 3.79
N ILE A 342 -2.35 -8.89 4.21
CA ILE A 342 -1.79 -7.78 3.44
C ILE A 342 -0.31 -7.69 3.78
N ARG A 343 0.52 -7.85 2.75
CA ARG A 343 1.98 -7.95 2.87
C ARG A 343 2.62 -6.58 2.71
N LEU A 344 2.92 -5.91 3.83
CA LEU A 344 3.41 -4.53 3.81
C LEU A 344 4.91 -4.49 3.46
N ILE A 345 5.74 -5.18 4.24
CA ILE A 345 7.17 -5.34 3.98
C ILE A 345 7.54 -6.81 4.17
N THR A 346 8.12 -7.42 3.14
CA THR A 346 8.46 -8.86 3.16
C THR A 346 9.95 -9.09 2.99
N HIS A 347 10.40 -10.26 3.41
CA HIS A 347 11.75 -10.76 3.17
C HIS A 347 12.09 -10.80 1.67
N THR A 348 11.12 -11.14 0.83
CA THR A 348 11.21 -11.03 -0.64
C THR A 348 11.56 -9.60 -1.06
N MET A 349 10.80 -8.61 -0.58
CA MET A 349 11.03 -7.19 -0.90
C MET A 349 12.38 -6.70 -0.40
N VAL A 350 12.77 -7.07 0.83
CA VAL A 350 14.07 -6.71 1.41
C VAL A 350 15.22 -7.24 0.55
N ASN A 351 15.20 -8.52 0.16
CA ASN A 351 16.25 -9.05 -0.70
C ASN A 351 16.27 -8.39 -2.09
N PHE A 352 15.11 -8.05 -2.66
CA PHE A 352 15.08 -7.26 -3.89
C PHE A 352 15.69 -5.87 -3.72
N TRP A 353 15.41 -5.20 -2.60
CA TRP A 353 16.00 -3.89 -2.30
C TRP A 353 17.51 -3.98 -2.07
N LEU A 354 17.99 -5.02 -1.38
CA LEU A 354 19.42 -5.27 -1.18
C LEU A 354 20.12 -5.58 -2.51
N ALA A 355 19.52 -6.40 -3.36
CA ALA A 355 20.03 -6.69 -4.70
C ALA A 355 20.16 -5.41 -5.54
N GLU A 356 19.13 -4.56 -5.52
CA GLU A 356 19.13 -3.30 -6.24
C GLU A 356 20.13 -2.30 -5.66
N ALA A 357 20.22 -2.17 -4.34
CA ALA A 357 21.17 -1.28 -3.68
C ALA A 357 22.62 -1.70 -3.97
N ALA A 358 22.94 -3.00 -3.88
CA ALA A 358 24.26 -3.51 -4.20
C ALA A 358 24.60 -3.26 -5.69
N LEU A 359 23.60 -3.42 -6.59
CA LEU A 359 23.78 -3.22 -8.02
C LEU A 359 23.98 -1.74 -8.40
N THR A 360 23.22 -0.84 -7.78
CA THR A 360 23.10 0.57 -8.24
C THR A 360 23.88 1.56 -7.38
N LEU A 361 24.16 1.22 -6.13
CA LEU A 361 24.86 2.07 -5.15
C LEU A 361 26.17 1.46 -4.66
N GLY A 362 26.45 0.18 -4.97
CA GLY A 362 27.66 -0.50 -4.51
C GLY A 362 27.68 -0.81 -3.01
N THR A 363 26.51 -0.95 -2.38
CA THR A 363 26.41 -1.36 -0.97
C THR A 363 26.91 -2.79 -0.77
N PRO A 364 27.27 -3.21 0.47
CA PRO A 364 27.81 -4.55 0.72
C PRO A 364 26.89 -5.69 0.25
N GLY A 365 27.51 -6.80 -0.20
CA GLY A 365 26.84 -8.01 -0.67
C GLY A 365 26.89 -8.21 -2.20
N ASP A 366 26.51 -9.40 -2.67
CA ASP A 366 26.45 -9.71 -4.10
C ASP A 366 25.02 -9.50 -4.64
N PRO A 367 24.79 -8.60 -5.62
CA PRO A 367 23.49 -8.40 -6.23
C PRO A 367 22.84 -9.69 -6.75
N ALA A 368 23.62 -10.61 -7.33
CA ALA A 368 23.08 -11.84 -7.91
C ALA A 368 22.59 -12.81 -6.82
N GLU A 369 23.28 -12.85 -5.69
CA GLU A 369 22.90 -13.68 -4.54
C GLU A 369 21.66 -13.12 -3.84
N TYR A 370 21.59 -11.80 -3.61
CA TYR A 370 20.37 -11.19 -3.08
C TYR A 370 19.17 -11.38 -4.02
N PHE A 371 19.38 -11.30 -5.33
CA PHE A 371 18.31 -11.56 -6.30
C PHE A 371 17.82 -13.02 -6.22
N ARG A 372 18.74 -13.98 -6.08
CA ARG A 372 18.39 -15.40 -5.84
C ARG A 372 17.58 -15.56 -4.56
N GLN A 373 18.04 -14.96 -3.46
CA GLN A 373 17.38 -15.01 -2.16
C GLN A 373 15.99 -14.39 -2.20
N ALA A 374 15.80 -13.31 -2.96
CA ALA A 374 14.48 -12.70 -3.15
C ALA A 374 13.49 -13.67 -3.80
N LEU A 375 13.90 -14.33 -4.88
CA LEU A 375 13.05 -15.32 -5.56
C LEU A 375 12.78 -16.53 -4.66
N GLN A 376 13.81 -17.07 -3.99
CA GLN A 376 13.67 -18.18 -3.04
C GLN A 376 12.69 -17.83 -1.92
N ALA A 377 12.87 -16.68 -1.27
CA ALA A 377 11.99 -16.20 -0.21
C ALA A 377 10.54 -16.14 -0.68
N GLN A 378 10.28 -15.73 -1.91
CA GLN A 378 8.92 -15.67 -2.43
C GLN A 378 8.32 -17.06 -2.67
N PHE A 379 9.06 -17.97 -3.31
CA PHE A 379 8.58 -19.33 -3.52
C PHE A 379 8.35 -20.06 -2.19
N ASP A 380 9.19 -19.81 -1.19
CA ASP A 380 9.01 -20.32 0.18
C ASP A 380 7.77 -19.73 0.86
N ASP A 381 7.51 -18.43 0.71
CA ASP A 381 6.30 -17.78 1.26
C ASP A 381 5.03 -18.36 0.62
N ILE A 382 5.03 -18.51 -0.71
CA ILE A 382 3.93 -19.16 -1.44
C ILE A 382 3.71 -20.58 -0.94
N THR A 383 4.79 -21.36 -0.81
CA THR A 383 4.74 -22.76 -0.38
C THR A 383 4.16 -22.88 1.02
N SER A 384 4.65 -22.05 1.95
CA SER A 384 4.21 -22.06 3.33
C SER A 384 2.75 -21.58 3.46
N PHE A 385 2.33 -20.60 2.66
CA PHE A 385 1.02 -19.99 2.79
C PHE A 385 -0.09 -20.79 2.07
N VAL A 386 0.14 -21.17 0.82
CA VAL A 386 -0.85 -21.91 0.01
C VAL A 386 -0.93 -23.37 0.46
N GLY A 387 0.20 -23.94 0.89
CA GLY A 387 0.29 -25.32 1.33
C GLY A 387 0.17 -26.33 0.19
N ALA A 388 0.72 -27.53 0.41
CA ALA A 388 0.89 -28.54 -0.66
C ALA A 388 -0.41 -28.95 -1.36
N GLY A 389 -1.57 -28.88 -0.69
CA GLY A 389 -2.87 -29.29 -1.25
C GLY A 389 -3.38 -28.41 -2.40
N ASN A 390 -2.90 -27.16 -2.50
CA ASN A 390 -3.36 -26.19 -3.50
C ASN A 390 -2.22 -25.69 -4.41
N LEU A 391 -1.02 -26.29 -4.32
CA LEU A 391 0.09 -26.03 -5.23
C LEU A 391 0.05 -26.98 -6.44
N PRO A 392 0.54 -26.54 -7.61
CA PRO A 392 0.85 -27.46 -8.70
C PRO A 392 1.81 -28.58 -8.25
N ALA A 393 1.64 -29.80 -8.77
CA ALA A 393 2.43 -30.96 -8.34
C ALA A 393 3.96 -30.77 -8.46
N ASN A 394 4.41 -30.06 -9.50
CA ASN A 394 5.83 -29.81 -9.75
C ASN A 394 6.32 -28.44 -9.24
N PHE A 395 5.52 -27.72 -8.45
CA PHE A 395 5.78 -26.32 -8.10
C PHE A 395 7.20 -26.06 -7.57
N GLN A 396 7.74 -26.93 -6.71
CA GLN A 396 9.10 -26.79 -6.17
C GLN A 396 10.19 -26.99 -7.22
N THR A 397 10.01 -27.96 -8.12
CA THR A 397 10.98 -28.24 -9.18
C THR A 397 10.98 -27.09 -10.18
N ASP A 398 9.78 -26.67 -10.61
CA ASP A 398 9.59 -25.55 -11.53
C ASP A 398 10.13 -24.24 -10.93
N ALA A 399 9.96 -24.02 -9.62
CA ALA A 399 10.54 -22.89 -8.90
C ALA A 399 12.07 -22.89 -8.94
N ALA A 400 12.72 -24.01 -8.65
CA ALA A 400 14.17 -24.12 -8.67
C ALA A 400 14.75 -23.84 -10.08
N GLU A 401 14.12 -24.39 -11.12
CA GLU A 401 14.50 -24.14 -12.51
C GLU A 401 14.29 -22.68 -12.91
N TYR A 402 13.16 -22.09 -12.50
CA TYR A 402 12.85 -20.68 -12.72
C TYR A 402 13.93 -19.79 -12.11
N ILE A 403 14.22 -19.95 -10.81
CA ILE A 403 15.24 -19.18 -10.08
C ILE A 403 16.58 -19.25 -10.81
N ASN A 404 17.04 -20.44 -11.17
CA ASN A 404 18.32 -20.62 -11.85
C ASN A 404 18.37 -19.90 -13.19
N ARG A 405 17.32 -20.00 -14.00
CA ARG A 405 17.24 -19.31 -15.30
C ARG A 405 17.22 -17.79 -15.13
N ARG A 406 16.48 -17.26 -14.15
CA ARG A 406 16.41 -15.81 -13.90
C ARG A 406 17.75 -15.27 -13.42
N VAL A 407 18.40 -15.94 -12.47
CA VAL A 407 19.73 -15.53 -11.97
C VAL A 407 20.79 -15.61 -13.07
N ALA A 408 20.77 -16.64 -13.92
CA ALA A 408 21.67 -16.73 -15.06
C ALA A 408 21.45 -15.60 -16.08
N ALA A 409 20.19 -15.22 -16.34
CA ALA A 409 19.86 -14.08 -17.19
C ALA A 409 20.39 -12.76 -16.57
N PHE A 410 20.23 -12.58 -15.26
CA PHE A 410 20.79 -11.44 -14.53
C PHE A 410 22.32 -11.38 -14.64
N GLN A 411 23.01 -12.50 -14.40
CA GLN A 411 24.48 -12.55 -14.46
C GLN A 411 25.03 -12.30 -15.88
N SER A 412 24.31 -12.74 -16.91
CA SER A 412 24.72 -12.60 -18.32
C SER A 412 24.36 -11.25 -18.94
N ALA A 413 23.52 -10.44 -18.30
CA ALA A 413 23.21 -9.10 -18.78
C ALA A 413 24.47 -8.21 -18.76
N SER A 414 24.73 -7.54 -19.89
CA SER A 414 25.98 -6.81 -20.16
C SER A 414 26.08 -5.44 -19.49
N SER A 415 24.98 -4.89 -18.99
CA SER A 415 24.95 -3.56 -18.35
C SER A 415 24.19 -3.58 -17.03
N THR A 416 24.44 -2.57 -16.20
CA THR A 416 23.73 -2.35 -14.94
C THR A 416 22.23 -2.15 -15.18
N GLU A 417 21.85 -1.46 -16.25
CA GLU A 417 20.45 -1.25 -16.66
C GLU A 417 19.79 -2.55 -17.11
N GLY A 418 20.50 -3.40 -17.86
CA GLY A 418 20.01 -4.72 -18.25
C GLY A 418 19.76 -5.62 -17.04
N LYS A 419 20.67 -5.60 -16.07
CA LYS A 419 20.52 -6.28 -14.77
C LYS A 419 19.34 -5.75 -13.97
N LEU A 420 19.24 -4.42 -13.88
CA LEU A 420 18.17 -3.76 -13.15
C LEU A 420 16.80 -4.06 -13.77
N ASN A 421 16.67 -4.07 -15.09
CA ASN A 421 15.43 -4.43 -15.77
C ASN A 421 14.99 -5.87 -15.44
N ILE A 422 15.92 -6.83 -15.46
CA ILE A 422 15.64 -8.23 -15.08
C ILE A 422 15.15 -8.30 -13.64
N LEU A 423 15.88 -7.67 -12.71
CA LEU A 423 15.56 -7.65 -11.29
C LEU A 423 14.18 -7.03 -11.02
N ILE A 424 13.91 -5.85 -11.59
CA ILE A 424 12.65 -5.13 -11.37
C ILE A 424 11.47 -5.85 -12.04
N ARG A 425 11.66 -6.52 -13.18
CA ARG A 425 10.60 -7.34 -13.79
C ARG A 425 10.18 -8.50 -12.88
N ASP A 426 11.15 -9.18 -12.26
CA ASP A 426 10.86 -10.24 -11.29
C ASP A 426 10.25 -9.71 -10.00
N LYS A 427 10.69 -8.52 -9.54
CA LYS A 427 10.11 -7.83 -8.39
C LYS A 427 8.65 -7.39 -8.66
N TRP A 428 8.37 -6.89 -9.87
CA TRP A 428 7.02 -6.55 -10.33
C TRP A 428 6.10 -7.77 -10.40
N ALA A 429 6.61 -8.93 -10.84
CA ALA A 429 5.87 -10.18 -10.72
C ALA A 429 5.67 -10.59 -9.25
N SER A 430 6.62 -10.22 -8.39
CA SER A 430 6.60 -10.60 -6.98
C SER A 430 5.74 -9.71 -6.09
N SER A 431 5.36 -8.52 -6.55
CA SER A 431 4.53 -7.55 -5.83
C SER A 431 3.03 -7.79 -5.98
N VAL A 432 2.63 -8.94 -6.54
CA VAL A 432 1.22 -9.34 -6.62
C VAL A 432 0.59 -9.37 -5.21
N GLY A 433 -0.50 -8.63 -5.02
CA GLY A 433 -1.12 -8.40 -3.72
C GLY A 433 -0.57 -7.20 -2.92
N ASN A 434 0.45 -6.51 -3.44
CA ASN A 434 0.93 -5.20 -3.00
C ASN A 434 1.55 -4.44 -4.21
N ALA A 435 0.70 -4.10 -5.18
CA ALA A 435 1.07 -3.44 -6.43
C ALA A 435 1.60 -2.01 -6.22
N TYR A 436 1.37 -1.43 -5.04
CA TYR A 436 1.95 -0.16 -4.63
C TYR A 436 3.49 -0.18 -4.66
N GLU A 437 4.13 -1.29 -4.27
CA GLU A 437 5.59 -1.42 -4.40
C GLU A 437 6.03 -1.43 -5.87
N ALA A 438 5.31 -2.14 -6.74
CA ALA A 438 5.58 -2.13 -8.18
C ALA A 438 5.42 -0.72 -8.78
N TYR A 439 4.42 0.03 -8.32
CA TYR A 439 4.20 1.41 -8.74
C TYR A 439 5.35 2.34 -8.35
N ASN A 440 5.87 2.20 -7.13
CA ASN A 440 7.06 2.92 -6.68
C ASN A 440 8.30 2.56 -7.50
N ASP A 441 8.51 1.27 -7.78
CA ASP A 441 9.65 0.79 -8.56
C ASP A 441 9.60 1.25 -10.01
N TYR A 442 8.43 1.18 -10.65
CA TYR A 442 8.22 1.66 -12.02
C TYR A 442 8.54 3.15 -12.14
N ARG A 443 7.98 3.97 -11.27
CA ARG A 443 8.23 5.42 -11.28
C ARG A 443 9.70 5.76 -11.04
N ARG A 444 10.38 5.00 -10.18
CA ARG A 444 11.79 5.24 -9.83
C ARG A 444 12.75 4.75 -10.89
N THR A 445 12.47 3.61 -11.53
CA THR A 445 13.41 2.93 -12.43
C THR A 445 13.04 2.99 -13.90
N GLY A 446 11.77 3.22 -14.21
CA GLY A 446 11.19 3.04 -15.55
C GLY A 446 10.97 1.56 -15.93
N TYR A 447 11.17 0.61 -15.01
CA TYR A 447 11.02 -0.82 -15.27
C TYR A 447 9.85 -1.43 -14.48
N PRO A 448 9.19 -2.49 -15.01
CA PRO A 448 9.30 -2.96 -16.40
C PRO A 448 8.82 -1.89 -17.39
N GLN A 449 9.23 -2.02 -18.64
CA GLN A 449 8.78 -1.13 -19.71
C GLN A 449 7.30 -1.44 -20.01
N LEU A 450 6.40 -0.65 -19.42
CA LEU A 450 4.96 -0.78 -19.58
C LEU A 450 4.48 0.18 -20.68
N GLU A 451 3.68 -0.34 -21.60
CA GLU A 451 3.00 0.47 -22.61
C GLU A 451 1.84 1.23 -22.00
N LEU A 452 1.40 2.34 -22.60
CA LEU A 452 0.20 3.03 -22.14
C LEU A 452 -1.05 2.12 -22.34
N ALA A 453 -2.08 2.30 -21.51
CA ALA A 453 -3.39 1.68 -21.74
C ALA A 453 -3.91 2.06 -23.14
N GLN A 454 -4.73 1.20 -23.77
CA GLN A 454 -5.14 1.41 -25.17
C GLN A 454 -5.87 2.73 -25.42
N ASN A 455 -6.72 3.15 -24.47
CA ASN A 455 -7.53 4.36 -24.57
C ASN A 455 -7.33 5.21 -23.30
N PRO A 456 -6.14 5.80 -23.12
CA PRO A 456 -5.86 6.61 -21.93
C PRO A 456 -6.73 7.86 -21.94
N GLN A 457 -6.97 8.42 -20.74
CA GLN A 457 -7.64 9.70 -20.58
C GLN A 457 -6.96 10.78 -21.42
N VAL A 458 -7.76 11.63 -22.06
CA VAL A 458 -7.24 12.72 -22.90
C VAL A 458 -6.31 13.62 -22.07
N GLY A 459 -5.11 13.89 -22.59
CA GLY A 459 -4.08 14.67 -21.90
C GLY A 459 -3.11 13.84 -21.06
N VAL A 460 -3.35 12.55 -20.87
CA VAL A 460 -2.42 11.62 -20.21
C VAL A 460 -1.49 10.99 -21.24
N THR A 461 -0.19 11.29 -21.17
CA THR A 461 0.83 10.87 -22.16
C THR A 461 1.81 9.80 -21.63
N ARG A 462 1.76 9.51 -20.33
CA ARG A 462 2.49 8.44 -19.65
C ARG A 462 1.60 7.85 -18.55
N ILE A 463 1.94 6.67 -18.06
CA ILE A 463 1.30 6.13 -16.85
C ILE A 463 1.47 7.17 -15.74
N PRO A 464 0.40 7.55 -15.01
CA PRO A 464 0.45 8.52 -13.93
C PRO A 464 1.58 8.25 -12.94
N VAL A 465 2.15 9.32 -12.41
CA VAL A 465 3.30 9.26 -11.51
C VAL A 465 3.00 9.80 -10.10
N ARG A 466 1.75 10.20 -9.86
CA ARG A 466 1.19 10.51 -8.54
C ARG A 466 -0.34 10.44 -8.56
N TRP A 467 -0.93 10.45 -7.37
CA TRP A 467 -2.37 10.55 -7.17
C TRP A 467 -2.83 12.02 -7.14
N PRO A 468 -4.08 12.29 -7.54
CA PRO A 468 -4.66 13.61 -7.31
C PRO A 468 -4.86 13.85 -5.81
N TYR A 469 -4.73 15.09 -5.36
CA TYR A 469 -5.07 15.43 -3.98
C TYR A 469 -6.57 15.32 -3.77
N ALA A 470 -7.00 15.14 -2.51
CA ALA A 470 -8.41 15.04 -2.17
C ALA A 470 -9.18 16.31 -2.55
N LEU A 471 -10.41 16.15 -3.06
CA LEU A 471 -11.26 17.27 -3.44
C LEU A 471 -11.53 18.24 -2.28
N GLY A 472 -11.70 17.70 -1.07
CA GLY A 472 -11.91 18.47 0.15
C GLY A 472 -10.72 19.37 0.49
N GLU A 473 -9.49 18.90 0.25
CA GLU A 473 -8.28 19.72 0.42
C GLU A 473 -8.21 20.82 -0.64
N ILE A 474 -8.48 20.48 -1.91
CA ILE A 474 -8.51 21.44 -3.02
C ILE A 474 -9.53 22.56 -2.77
N GLN A 475 -10.62 22.27 -2.05
CA GLN A 475 -11.67 23.24 -1.74
C GLN A 475 -11.46 23.96 -0.40
N GLY A 476 -11.02 23.25 0.63
CA GLY A 476 -10.94 23.72 2.02
C GLY A 476 -9.57 24.25 2.45
N ASN A 477 -8.50 23.78 1.80
CA ASN A 477 -7.10 24.09 2.09
C ASN A 477 -6.34 24.60 0.85
N SER A 478 -7.05 25.20 -0.11
CA SER A 478 -6.57 25.54 -1.45
C SER A 478 -5.29 26.39 -1.51
N GLU A 479 -5.03 27.21 -0.48
CA GLU A 479 -3.84 28.05 -0.39
C GLU A 479 -2.56 27.24 -0.10
N ASN A 480 -2.71 26.06 0.51
CA ASN A 480 -1.60 25.19 0.90
C ASN A 480 -1.43 23.97 -0.03
N VAL A 481 -2.50 23.55 -0.73
CA VAL A 481 -2.43 22.43 -1.67
C VAL A 481 -1.54 22.81 -2.85
N PRO A 482 -0.49 22.02 -3.18
CA PRO A 482 0.32 22.29 -4.37
C PRO A 482 -0.53 22.27 -5.65
N LEU A 483 -0.25 23.21 -6.56
CA LEU A 483 -0.98 23.41 -7.82
C LEU A 483 -1.26 22.08 -8.56
N GLN A 484 -2.53 21.83 -8.88
CA GLN A 484 -2.96 20.68 -9.68
C GLN A 484 -3.82 21.10 -10.88
N ASP A 485 -3.22 21.09 -12.08
CA ASP A 485 -4.00 21.07 -13.32
C ASP A 485 -4.44 19.65 -13.60
N TYR A 486 -5.70 19.26 -13.38
CA TYR A 486 -6.15 17.91 -13.75
C TYR A 486 -6.39 17.79 -15.27
N PRO A 487 -5.88 16.76 -15.98
CA PRO A 487 -5.11 15.61 -15.49
C PRO A 487 -3.58 15.77 -15.51
N ALA A 488 -3.04 16.92 -15.96
CA ALA A 488 -1.60 17.16 -16.04
C ALA A 488 -0.84 16.99 -14.71
N GLY A 489 -1.49 17.27 -13.58
CA GLY A 489 -0.95 17.09 -12.23
C GLY A 489 -0.64 15.64 -11.91
N LEU A 490 -1.32 14.67 -12.52
CA LEU A 490 -1.00 13.25 -12.39
C LEU A 490 0.37 12.89 -13.01
N LEU A 491 0.88 13.74 -13.90
CA LEU A 491 2.12 13.54 -14.65
C LEU A 491 3.31 14.26 -14.01
N VAL A 492 3.09 15.08 -12.99
CA VAL A 492 4.14 15.80 -12.27
C VAL A 492 4.90 14.81 -11.39
N PRO A 493 6.21 14.58 -11.63
CA PRO A 493 7.00 13.67 -10.82
C PRO A 493 6.98 14.06 -9.34
N VAL A 494 7.00 13.06 -8.46
CA VAL A 494 7.29 13.29 -7.04
C VAL A 494 8.79 13.48 -6.84
N TRP A 495 9.20 14.16 -5.77
CA TRP A 495 10.60 14.55 -5.53
C TRP A 495 11.59 13.41 -5.75
N TRP A 496 11.38 12.22 -5.17
CA TRP A 496 12.37 11.14 -5.25
C TRP A 496 12.58 10.55 -6.66
N MET A 497 11.73 10.89 -7.63
CA MET A 497 11.91 10.44 -9.02
C MET A 497 13.16 11.05 -9.68
N GLY A 498 13.59 12.22 -9.20
CA GLY A 498 14.79 12.92 -9.70
C GLY A 498 14.68 13.38 -11.15
N GLU A 499 13.47 13.73 -11.60
CA GLU A 499 13.16 14.25 -12.95
C GLU A 499 13.05 15.78 -12.96
#